data_AF-A0A935LZ21-F1
#
_entry.id   AF-A0A935LZ21-F1
#
_cell.length_a   1.000
_cell.length_b   1.000
_cell.length_c   1.000
_cell.angle_alpha   90.00
_cell.angle_beta   90.00
_cell.angle_gamma   90.00
#
_symmetry.space_group_name_H-M   'P 1'
#
loop_
_entity.id
_entity.type
_entity.pdbx_description
1 polymer ?
#
loop_
_entity_poly.entity_id
_entity_poly.type
_entity_poly.pdbx_seq_one_letter_code
_entity_poly.pdbx_strand_id
1 'polypeptide(L)'
;MKYAEIKGDIYLKYYKYYLFLQSINFKDDIYVLYFSVAGFDDVEFQIVKWKKQDWLKSDKLSKDIVDQPNQKFQKVAFNYDEGPKNLKNVRMFVKNDYLVMERSGLYHSLYDLRKNELLVNDESPWHSASADNLETMNKWIKDNIHSKIEEKINASR
;
A
#
# COMPACT_ATOMS: atom_id res chain seq x y z
N MET A 1 31.51 -7.86 1.50
CA MET A 1 31.28 -6.76 0.54
C MET A 1 30.71 -7.28 -0.79
N LYS A 2 31.40 -8.17 -1.53
CA LYS A 2 30.89 -8.74 -2.81
C LYS A 2 29.48 -9.33 -2.79
N TYR A 3 29.09 -10.04 -1.72
CA TYR A 3 27.71 -10.57 -1.60
C TYR A 3 26.65 -9.46 -1.46
N ALA A 4 26.94 -8.42 -0.68
CA ALA A 4 26.01 -7.30 -0.49
C ALA A 4 25.86 -6.47 -1.77
N GLU A 5 26.94 -6.30 -2.54
CA GLU A 5 26.93 -5.65 -3.85
C GLU A 5 26.09 -6.45 -4.86
N ILE A 6 26.34 -7.76 -5.00
CA ILE A 6 25.54 -8.63 -5.89
C ILE A 6 24.07 -8.63 -5.48
N LYS A 7 23.80 -8.70 -4.16
CA LYS A 7 22.44 -8.60 -3.61
C LYS A 7 21.83 -7.27 -4.07
N GLY A 8 22.49 -6.14 -3.79
CA GLY A 8 22.05 -4.80 -4.18
C GLY A 8 21.75 -4.66 -5.67
N ASP A 9 22.64 -5.14 -6.54
CA ASP A 9 22.46 -5.08 -8.00
C ASP A 9 21.24 -5.87 -8.48
N ILE A 10 21.00 -7.05 -7.90
CA ILE A 10 19.82 -7.85 -8.19
C ILE A 10 18.56 -7.10 -7.74
N TYR A 11 18.52 -6.58 -6.51
CA TYR A 11 17.35 -5.82 -6.03
C TYR A 11 17.06 -4.60 -6.90
N LEU A 12 18.07 -3.79 -7.20
CA LEU A 12 17.93 -2.59 -8.04
C LEU A 12 17.41 -2.94 -9.44
N LYS A 13 17.84 -4.07 -10.01
CA LYS A 13 17.39 -4.50 -11.35
C LYS A 13 15.94 -4.99 -11.34
N TYR A 14 15.55 -5.81 -10.37
CA TYR A 14 14.20 -6.40 -10.31
C TYR A 14 13.15 -5.43 -9.78
N TYR A 15 13.50 -4.62 -8.78
CA TYR A 15 12.61 -3.66 -8.10
C TYR A 15 12.83 -2.22 -8.56
N LYS A 16 13.40 -2.04 -9.76
CA LYS A 16 13.34 -0.78 -10.49
C LYS A 16 11.90 -0.31 -10.70
N TYR A 17 10.95 -1.25 -10.75
CA TYR A 17 9.53 -0.99 -10.92
C TYR A 17 8.74 -1.38 -9.67
N TYR A 18 7.57 -0.77 -9.54
CA TYR A 18 6.48 -1.31 -8.76
C TYR A 18 5.85 -2.49 -9.52
N LEU A 19 5.58 -3.60 -8.82
CA LEU A 19 5.04 -4.85 -9.34
C LEU A 19 3.59 -5.03 -8.90
N PHE A 20 2.73 -5.47 -9.81
CA PHE A 20 1.29 -5.63 -9.58
C PHE A 20 1.00 -6.72 -8.53
N LEU A 21 0.04 -6.45 -7.63
CA LEU A 21 -0.52 -7.44 -6.72
C LEU A 21 -2.00 -7.69 -6.97
N GLN A 22 -2.79 -6.62 -7.07
CA GLN A 22 -4.24 -6.70 -7.15
C GLN A 22 -4.83 -5.47 -7.82
N SER A 23 -5.98 -5.61 -8.44
CA SER A 23 -6.83 -4.48 -8.83
C SER A 23 -8.27 -4.64 -8.37
N ILE A 24 -8.97 -3.52 -8.20
CA ILE A 24 -10.39 -3.44 -7.89
C ILE A 24 -11.05 -2.40 -8.80
N ASN A 25 -12.13 -2.82 -9.46
CA ASN A 25 -12.98 -1.93 -10.22
C ASN A 25 -14.03 -1.26 -9.33
N PHE A 26 -14.21 0.06 -9.45
CA PHE A 26 -15.29 0.77 -8.78
C PHE A 26 -15.79 1.93 -9.67
N LYS A 27 -17.06 1.87 -10.08
CA LYS A 27 -17.65 2.80 -11.07
C LYS A 27 -16.79 2.88 -12.33
N ASP A 28 -16.32 4.06 -12.74
CA ASP A 28 -15.47 4.28 -13.92
C ASP A 28 -13.97 4.27 -13.61
N ASP A 29 -13.62 4.02 -12.35
CA ASP A 29 -12.24 4.02 -11.88
C ASP A 29 -11.77 2.57 -11.62
N ILE A 30 -10.45 2.41 -11.66
CA ILE A 30 -9.77 1.20 -11.19
C ILE A 30 -8.67 1.57 -10.21
N TYR A 31 -8.64 0.84 -9.10
CA TYR A 31 -7.66 0.95 -8.04
C TYR A 31 -6.71 -0.22 -8.14
N VAL A 32 -5.41 0.04 -8.09
CA VAL A 32 -4.39 -0.98 -8.30
C VAL A 32 -3.40 -0.92 -7.15
N LEU A 33 -3.16 -2.08 -6.53
CA LEU A 33 -2.14 -2.28 -5.52
C LEU A 33 -0.88 -2.77 -6.22
N TYR A 34 0.19 -2.00 -6.07
CA TYR A 34 1.52 -2.41 -6.44
C TYR A 34 2.41 -2.51 -5.21
N PHE A 35 3.50 -3.26 -5.32
CA PHE A 35 4.58 -3.28 -4.34
C PHE A 35 5.95 -3.13 -4.98
N SER A 36 6.95 -2.72 -4.22
CA SER A 36 8.35 -2.85 -4.60
C SER A 36 9.17 -3.21 -3.37
N VAL A 37 10.42 -3.61 -3.58
CA VAL A 37 11.37 -3.81 -2.50
C VAL A 37 12.43 -2.71 -2.60
N ALA A 38 12.49 -1.86 -1.58
CA ALA A 38 13.54 -0.89 -1.35
C ALA A 38 14.69 -1.56 -0.56
N GLY A 39 15.80 -0.84 -0.34
CA GLY A 39 17.07 -1.37 0.17
C GLY A 39 16.97 -2.51 1.19
N PHE A 40 17.85 -3.50 1.03
CA PHE A 40 18.12 -4.64 1.93
C PHE A 40 16.97 -5.61 2.31
N ASP A 41 15.69 -5.24 2.21
CA ASP A 41 14.46 -6.07 2.25
C ASP A 41 13.18 -5.26 2.55
N ASP A 42 13.26 -3.94 2.64
CA ASP A 42 12.11 -3.07 2.90
C ASP A 42 11.07 -3.17 1.80
N VAL A 43 9.79 -3.26 2.17
CA VAL A 43 8.70 -3.40 1.19
C VAL A 43 7.85 -2.15 1.17
N GLU A 44 7.70 -1.56 0.00
CA GLU A 44 6.78 -0.45 -0.25
C GLU A 44 5.52 -0.95 -0.95
N PHE A 45 4.37 -0.39 -0.58
CA PHE A 45 3.09 -0.61 -1.22
C PHE A 45 2.49 0.71 -1.69
N GLN A 46 1.98 0.71 -2.92
CA GLN A 46 1.31 1.85 -3.52
C GLN A 46 -0.09 1.44 -3.94
N ILE A 47 -1.09 2.20 -3.49
CA ILE A 47 -2.41 2.18 -4.11
C ILE A 47 -2.48 3.35 -5.08
N VAL A 48 -2.82 3.04 -6.32
CA VAL A 48 -2.97 4.04 -7.38
C VAL A 48 -4.35 3.93 -8.03
N LYS A 49 -4.84 5.04 -8.55
CA LYS A 49 -6.12 5.12 -9.24
C LYS A 49 -5.93 5.54 -10.69
N TRP A 50 -6.63 4.85 -11.58
CA TRP A 50 -6.75 5.17 -13.00
C TRP A 50 -8.21 5.30 -13.40
N LYS A 51 -8.49 6.03 -14.47
CA LYS A 51 -9.72 5.84 -15.24
C LYS A 51 -9.64 4.49 -15.96
N LYS A 52 -10.73 3.72 -15.97
CA LYS A 52 -10.75 2.36 -16.56
C LYS A 52 -10.27 2.33 -18.02
N GLN A 53 -10.68 3.32 -18.80
CA GLN A 53 -10.30 3.44 -20.21
C GLN A 53 -8.82 3.79 -20.43
N ASP A 54 -8.15 4.38 -19.44
CA ASP A 54 -6.75 4.79 -19.51
C ASP A 54 -5.81 3.78 -18.84
N TRP A 55 -6.34 2.77 -18.16
CA TRP A 55 -5.51 1.78 -17.45
C TRP A 55 -4.80 0.84 -18.43
N LEU A 56 -3.48 0.91 -18.42
CA LEU A 56 -2.60 0.16 -19.33
C LEU A 56 -2.49 -1.34 -19.03
N LYS A 57 -3.11 -1.84 -17.94
CA LYS A 57 -3.07 -3.25 -17.51
C LYS A 57 -1.64 -3.80 -17.42
N SER A 58 -0.71 -2.99 -16.95
CA SER A 58 0.69 -3.38 -16.81
C SER A 58 0.96 -4.00 -15.44
N ASP A 59 1.64 -5.14 -15.44
CA ASP A 59 2.18 -5.78 -14.23
C ASP A 59 3.30 -4.95 -13.58
N LYS A 60 3.80 -3.93 -14.28
CA LYS A 60 4.87 -3.04 -13.83
C LYS A 60 4.46 -1.58 -13.91
N LEU A 61 4.80 -0.80 -12.90
CA LEU A 61 4.62 0.65 -12.86
C LEU A 61 5.96 1.33 -12.58
N SER A 62 6.32 2.32 -13.40
CA SER A 62 7.55 3.10 -13.18
C SER A 62 7.42 3.95 -11.92
N LYS A 63 8.48 4.04 -11.11
CA LYS A 63 8.50 4.90 -9.91
C LYS A 63 8.29 6.38 -10.28
N ASP A 64 8.85 6.82 -11.40
CA ASP A 64 8.67 8.20 -11.90
C ASP A 64 7.20 8.59 -12.13
N ILE A 65 6.34 7.63 -12.53
CA ILE A 65 4.90 7.89 -12.73
C ILE A 65 4.22 8.11 -11.37
N VAL A 66 4.64 7.35 -10.35
CA VAL A 66 4.11 7.48 -8.99
C VAL A 66 4.47 8.85 -8.39
N ASP A 67 5.70 9.30 -8.66
CA ASP A 67 6.23 10.57 -8.13
C ASP A 67 5.72 11.80 -8.91
N GLN A 68 5.18 11.62 -10.12
CA GLN A 68 4.65 12.68 -10.97
C GLN A 68 3.16 12.45 -11.31
N PRO A 69 2.24 12.71 -10.38
CA PRO A 69 0.81 12.54 -10.62
C PRO A 69 0.34 13.42 -11.78
N ASN A 70 -0.57 12.89 -12.60
CA ASN A 70 -1.14 13.58 -13.75
C ASN A 70 -2.67 13.36 -13.80
N GLN A 71 -3.35 13.95 -14.78
CA GLN A 71 -4.82 13.87 -14.85
C GLN A 71 -5.39 12.44 -14.96
N LYS A 72 -4.59 11.48 -15.45
CA LYS A 72 -5.01 10.09 -15.67
C LYS A 72 -4.63 9.15 -14.53
N PHE A 73 -3.76 9.61 -13.63
CA PHE A 73 -3.11 8.80 -12.60
C PHE A 73 -3.08 9.55 -11.27
N GLN A 74 -3.64 8.94 -10.23
CA GLN A 74 -3.61 9.51 -8.87
C GLN A 74 -3.00 8.51 -7.89
N LYS A 75 -2.05 8.98 -7.07
CA LYS A 75 -1.60 8.26 -5.89
C LYS A 75 -2.71 8.32 -4.84
N VAL A 76 -3.11 7.16 -4.30
CA VAL A 76 -4.22 7.02 -3.35
C VAL A 76 -3.70 6.81 -1.94
N ALA A 77 -2.77 5.86 -1.75
CA ALA A 77 -2.19 5.56 -0.45
C ALA A 77 -0.79 4.98 -0.63
N PHE A 78 0.07 5.20 0.37
CA PHE A 78 1.43 4.67 0.42
C PHE A 78 1.71 4.10 1.80
N ASN A 79 2.32 2.93 1.84
CA ASN A 79 2.68 2.26 3.09
C ASN A 79 4.01 1.52 2.92
N TYR A 80 4.86 1.59 3.94
CA TYR A 80 6.25 1.18 3.92
C TYR A 80 6.53 0.25 5.12
N ASP A 81 7.29 -0.81 4.88
CA ASP A 81 7.55 -1.90 5.83
C ASP A 81 9.06 -2.12 5.99
N GLU A 82 9.63 -1.37 6.94
CA GLU A 82 11.08 -1.35 7.24
C GLU A 82 11.45 -2.38 8.30
N GLY A 83 10.78 -2.32 9.44
CA GLY A 83 11.00 -3.18 10.60
C GLY A 83 10.15 -4.45 10.56
N PRO A 84 10.15 -5.27 11.64
CA PRO A 84 9.60 -6.62 11.69
C PRO A 84 8.44 -6.87 10.72
N LYS A 85 8.68 -7.72 9.71
CA LYS A 85 7.89 -7.71 8.48
C LYS A 85 6.44 -8.10 8.67
N ASN A 86 5.52 -7.28 8.13
CA ASN A 86 4.07 -7.52 8.16
C ASN A 86 3.51 -7.77 6.73
N LEU A 87 3.89 -8.90 6.13
CA LEU A 87 3.72 -9.14 4.68
C LEU A 87 2.77 -10.29 4.30
N LYS A 88 2.05 -10.91 5.25
CA LYS A 88 1.12 -11.99 4.90
C LYS A 88 -0.18 -11.42 4.33
N ASN A 89 -0.78 -12.08 3.35
CA ASN A 89 -2.12 -11.75 2.84
C ASN A 89 -2.33 -10.27 2.48
N VAL A 90 -1.32 -9.64 1.87
CA VAL A 90 -1.44 -8.24 1.41
C VAL A 90 -2.55 -8.16 0.37
N ARG A 91 -3.57 -7.34 0.64
CA ARG A 91 -4.71 -7.17 -0.27
C ARG A 91 -5.38 -5.82 -0.09
N MET A 92 -6.24 -5.51 -1.05
CA MET A 92 -7.26 -4.49 -0.94
C MET A 92 -8.65 -5.12 -1.01
N PHE A 93 -9.65 -4.45 -0.45
CA PHE A 93 -11.06 -4.77 -0.66
C PHE A 93 -11.93 -3.53 -0.53
N VAL A 94 -13.18 -3.63 -0.99
CA VAL A 94 -14.18 -2.57 -0.86
C VAL A 94 -15.27 -3.01 0.12
N LYS A 95 -15.62 -2.11 1.05
CA LYS A 95 -16.73 -2.29 1.99
C LYS A 95 -17.40 -0.95 2.26
N ASN A 96 -18.72 -0.87 2.12
CA ASN A 96 -19.50 0.37 2.31
C ASN A 96 -18.89 1.58 1.57
N ASP A 97 -18.54 1.41 0.29
CA ASP A 97 -17.87 2.43 -0.54
C ASP A 97 -16.56 2.99 0.05
N TYR A 98 -15.87 2.19 0.87
CA TYR A 98 -14.51 2.44 1.30
C TYR A 98 -13.58 1.43 0.65
N LEU A 99 -12.42 1.89 0.18
CA LEU A 99 -11.31 1.03 -0.21
C LEU A 99 -10.36 0.87 0.98
N VAL A 100 -10.09 -0.36 1.36
CA VAL A 100 -9.25 -0.71 2.52
C VAL A 100 -8.04 -1.49 2.05
N MET A 101 -6.87 -1.18 2.59
CA MET A 101 -5.67 -2.00 2.46
C MET A 101 -5.45 -2.81 3.74
N GLU A 102 -5.15 -4.09 3.57
CA GLU A 102 -4.89 -5.04 4.64
C GLU A 102 -3.54 -5.74 4.44
N ARG A 103 -2.81 -5.92 5.55
CA ARG A 103 -1.62 -6.78 5.64
C ARG A 103 -1.60 -7.51 6.97
N SER A 104 -1.35 -8.82 6.90
CA SER A 104 -1.44 -9.84 7.97
C SER A 104 -2.65 -9.67 8.90
N GLY A 105 -3.84 -9.46 8.33
CA GLY A 105 -5.07 -9.34 9.11
C GLY A 105 -5.30 -7.97 9.76
N LEU A 106 -4.38 -7.01 9.57
CA LEU A 106 -4.49 -5.65 10.09
C LEU A 106 -4.75 -4.67 8.94
N TYR A 107 -5.51 -3.61 9.22
CA TYR A 107 -5.81 -2.58 8.23
C TYR A 107 -4.76 -1.47 8.32
N HIS A 108 -4.32 -0.98 7.16
CA HIS A 108 -3.22 -0.01 7.04
C HIS A 108 -3.66 1.29 6.38
N SER A 109 -4.65 1.26 5.49
CA SER A 109 -5.19 2.46 4.88
C SER A 109 -6.69 2.36 4.62
N LEU A 110 -7.35 3.52 4.63
CA LEU A 110 -8.77 3.70 4.37
C LEU A 110 -8.98 4.89 3.46
N TYR A 111 -9.59 4.63 2.31
CA TYR A 111 -9.91 5.63 1.31
C TYR A 111 -11.43 5.70 1.07
N ASP A 112 -11.98 6.90 1.11
CA ASP A 112 -13.39 7.18 0.84
C ASP A 112 -13.64 7.27 -0.67
N LEU A 113 -14.28 6.24 -1.25
CA LEU A 113 -14.55 6.19 -2.68
C LEU A 113 -15.64 7.18 -3.13
N ARG A 114 -16.51 7.64 -2.23
CA ARG A 114 -17.55 8.64 -2.56
C ARG A 114 -16.96 10.04 -2.61
N LYS A 115 -16.09 10.37 -1.64
CA LYS A 115 -15.46 11.70 -1.52
C LYS A 115 -14.13 11.83 -2.24
N ASN A 116 -13.57 10.72 -2.71
CA ASN A 116 -12.25 10.66 -3.31
C ASN A 116 -11.17 11.21 -2.36
N GLU A 117 -11.18 10.72 -1.12
CA GLU A 117 -10.39 11.26 -0.01
C GLU A 117 -9.70 10.14 0.79
N LEU A 118 -8.40 10.30 1.09
CA LEU A 118 -7.67 9.40 1.97
C LEU A 118 -7.94 9.80 3.43
N LEU A 119 -8.58 8.90 4.18
CA LEU A 119 -9.00 9.18 5.56
C LEU A 119 -8.01 8.69 6.61
N VAL A 120 -7.40 7.53 6.37
CA VAL A 120 -6.43 6.93 7.28
C VAL A 120 -5.31 6.34 6.44
N ASN A 121 -4.06 6.71 6.76
CA ASN A 121 -2.86 6.11 6.21
C ASN A 121 -1.69 6.46 7.12
N ASP A 122 -1.00 5.45 7.64
CA ASP A 122 0.31 5.63 8.26
C ASP A 122 1.36 5.09 7.29
N GLU A 123 2.37 5.90 6.97
CA GLU A 123 3.34 5.53 5.95
C GLU A 123 4.34 4.49 6.46
N SER A 124 4.69 4.46 7.74
CA SER A 124 5.65 3.50 8.31
C SER A 124 5.30 3.21 9.77
N PRO A 125 4.46 2.18 10.03
CA PRO A 125 4.01 1.86 11.39
C PRO A 125 5.16 1.52 12.34
N TRP A 126 6.29 1.05 11.80
CA TRP A 126 7.49 0.78 12.57
C TRP A 126 8.02 2.06 13.26
N HIS A 127 8.19 3.14 12.50
CA HIS A 127 8.66 4.42 13.03
C HIS A 127 7.63 5.07 13.94
N SER A 128 6.36 5.09 13.50
CA SER A 128 5.26 5.69 14.28
C SER A 128 5.04 5.00 15.63
N ALA A 129 5.22 3.67 15.69
CA ALA A 129 5.13 2.91 16.93
C ALA A 129 6.37 3.04 17.82
N SER A 130 7.51 3.50 17.27
CA SER A 130 8.82 3.38 17.92
C SER A 130 9.06 1.97 18.46
N ALA A 131 8.60 0.97 17.70
CA ALA A 131 8.61 -0.41 18.14
C ALA A 131 10.03 -0.98 18.11
N ASP A 132 10.21 -2.09 18.81
CA ASP A 132 11.44 -2.89 18.86
C ASP A 132 11.22 -4.29 18.25
N ASN A 133 9.96 -4.73 18.12
CA ASN A 133 9.57 -6.03 17.62
C ASN A 133 8.18 -6.04 16.94
N LEU A 134 7.82 -7.16 16.31
CA LEU A 134 6.58 -7.34 15.53
C LEU A 134 5.33 -7.21 16.40
N GLU A 135 5.36 -7.70 17.63
CA GLU A 135 4.22 -7.71 18.54
C GLU A 135 3.86 -6.29 18.96
N THR A 136 4.85 -5.51 19.40
CA THR A 136 4.70 -4.10 19.76
C THR A 136 4.14 -3.29 18.59
N MET A 137 4.70 -3.49 17.39
CA MET A 137 4.23 -2.81 16.18
C MET A 137 2.79 -3.19 15.82
N ASN A 138 2.44 -4.48 15.85
CA ASN A 138 1.09 -4.95 15.52
C ASN A 138 0.05 -4.48 16.54
N LYS A 139 0.40 -4.44 17.82
CA LYS A 139 -0.45 -3.86 18.86
C LYS A 139 -0.70 -2.38 18.57
N TRP A 140 0.34 -1.63 18.25
CA TRP A 140 0.20 -0.22 17.90
C TRP A 140 -0.67 -0.01 16.67
N ILE A 141 -0.49 -0.78 15.59
CA ILE A 141 -1.35 -0.74 14.40
C ILE A 141 -2.81 -1.03 14.79
N LYS A 142 -3.04 -2.03 15.64
CA LYS A 142 -4.38 -2.41 16.09
C LYS A 142 -5.09 -1.25 16.80
N ASP A 143 -4.38 -0.64 17.74
CA ASP A 143 -4.92 0.39 18.63
C ASP A 143 -5.08 1.75 17.91
N ASN A 144 -4.22 2.06 16.94
CA ASN A 144 -4.17 3.38 16.32
C ASN A 144 -4.76 3.47 14.92
N ILE A 145 -4.82 2.36 14.18
CA ILE A 145 -5.21 2.33 12.76
C ILE A 145 -6.38 1.37 12.56
N HIS A 146 -6.16 0.07 12.80
CA HIS A 146 -7.09 -0.98 12.41
C HIS A 146 -8.48 -0.80 13.02
N SER A 147 -8.56 -0.56 14.34
CA SER A 147 -9.85 -0.42 15.03
C SER A 147 -10.65 0.78 14.51
N LYS A 148 -9.97 1.90 14.19
CA LYS A 148 -10.62 3.10 13.61
C LYS A 148 -11.16 2.84 12.21
N ILE A 149 -10.43 2.07 11.42
CA ILE A 149 -10.88 1.65 10.09
C ILE A 149 -12.07 0.69 10.22
N GLU A 150 -11.97 -0.31 11.10
CA GLU A 150 -13.00 -1.30 11.33
C GLU A 150 -14.34 -0.67 11.74
N GLU A 151 -14.30 0.31 12.65
CA GLU A 151 -15.48 1.07 13.06
C GLU A 151 -16.13 1.78 11.86
N LYS A 152 -15.33 2.49 11.04
CA LYS A 152 -15.84 3.23 9.88
C LYS A 152 -16.45 2.35 8.80
N ILE A 153 -15.84 1.20 8.52
CA ILE A 153 -16.33 0.31 7.44
C ILE A 153 -17.50 -0.59 7.87
N ASN A 154 -17.77 -0.68 9.18
CA ASN A 154 -18.90 -1.41 9.74
C ASN A 154 -20.09 -0.51 10.07
N ALA A 155 -19.87 0.81 10.19
CA ALA A 155 -20.96 1.77 10.30
C ALA A 155 -21.82 1.77 9.02
N SER A 156 -23.14 1.80 9.19
CA SER A 156 -24.09 2.02 8.10
C SER A 156 -23.82 3.36 7.43
N ARG A 157 -23.97 3.42 6.11
CA ARG A 157 -23.46 4.51 5.28
C ARG A 157 -24.41 4.90 4.16
#